data_AF-A0A8H9XD18-F1
#
_entry.id   AF-A0A8H9XD18-F1
#
_cell.length_a   1.000
_cell.length_b   1.000
_cell.length_c   1.000
_cell.angle_alpha   90.00
_cell.angle_beta   90.00
_cell.angle_gamma   90.00
#
_symmetry.space_group_name_H-M   'P 1'
#
loop_
_entity.id
_entity.type
_entity.pdbx_description
1 polymer ?
#
loop_
_entity_poly.entity_id
_entity_poly.type
_entity_poly.pdbx_seq_one_letter_code
_entity_poly.pdbx_strand_id
1 'polypeptide(L)'
;MARRKISRRPARQTKVVAWSPAIEGLFRMAAVGWTPPATVRVSQGGASMTWSADFSDEKGQPFTLKVRLRRAKDGWKLAEETLQTRLIYRAGASA
;
A
#
# COMPACT_ATOMS: atom_id res chain seq x y z
N MET A 1 9.62 0.44 -45.11
CA MET A 1 8.67 0.10 -44.01
C MET A 1 9.24 0.60 -42.69
N ALA A 2 8.67 1.65 -42.10
CA ALA A 2 9.16 2.19 -40.82
C ALA A 2 8.63 1.33 -39.65
N ARG A 3 9.53 0.69 -38.90
CA ARG A 3 9.17 0.00 -37.64
C ARG A 3 8.65 1.03 -36.64
N ARG A 4 7.35 0.94 -36.33
CA ARG A 4 6.68 1.73 -35.29
C ARG A 4 7.40 1.50 -33.95
N LYS A 5 8.05 2.54 -33.39
CA LYS A 5 8.61 2.50 -32.02
C LYS A 5 7.46 2.27 -31.05
N ILE A 6 7.31 1.03 -30.57
CA ILE A 6 6.39 0.73 -29.47
C ILE A 6 6.97 1.42 -28.24
N SER A 7 6.30 2.49 -27.78
CA SER A 7 6.59 3.13 -26.50
C SER A 7 6.44 2.07 -25.40
N ARG A 8 7.55 1.57 -24.88
CA ARG A 8 7.55 0.69 -23.71
C ARG A 8 7.06 1.54 -22.54
N ARG A 9 5.83 1.27 -22.07
CA ARG A 9 5.34 1.89 -20.83
C ARG A 9 6.39 1.69 -19.74
N PRO A 10 6.74 2.72 -18.94
CA PRO A 10 7.71 2.56 -17.88
C PRO A 10 7.24 1.43 -16.96
N ALA A 11 8.09 0.42 -16.77
CA ALA A 11 7.78 -0.73 -15.95
C ALA A 11 7.54 -0.27 -14.51
N ARG A 12 6.43 -0.71 -13.91
CA ARG A 12 6.14 -0.45 -12.50
C ARG A 12 7.16 -1.22 -11.67
N GLN A 13 8.00 -0.51 -10.93
CA GLN A 13 8.97 -1.13 -10.03
C GLN A 13 8.31 -1.38 -8.68
N THR A 14 8.51 -2.56 -8.12
CA THR A 14 8.05 -2.87 -6.76
C THR A 14 9.25 -3.23 -5.90
N LYS A 15 9.33 -2.64 -4.71
CA LYS A 15 10.38 -2.88 -3.73
C LYS A 15 9.74 -3.17 -2.37
N VAL A 16 10.46 -3.93 -1.54
CA VAL A 16 10.12 -4.14 -0.14
C VAL A 16 11.11 -3.34 0.68
N VAL A 17 10.62 -2.58 1.66
CA VAL A 17 11.41 -1.70 2.51
C VAL A 17 11.12 -2.06 3.96
N ALA A 18 12.14 -1.99 4.83
CA ALA A 18 11.94 -2.18 6.26
C ALA A 18 11.02 -1.10 6.84
N TRP A 19 10.17 -1.48 7.79
CA TRP A 19 9.34 -0.53 8.52
C TRP A 19 10.21 0.46 9.30
N SER A 20 9.77 1.71 9.39
CA SER A 20 10.43 2.75 10.18
C SER A 20 9.41 3.80 10.62
N PRO A 21 9.69 4.59 11.67
CA PRO A 21 8.81 5.66 12.13
C PRO A 21 8.50 6.72 11.05
N ALA A 22 9.43 6.95 10.12
CA ALA A 22 9.19 7.84 8.98
C ALA A 22 8.11 7.32 8.02
N ILE A 23 8.00 5.99 7.88
CA ILE A 23 6.99 5.33 7.06
C ILE A 23 5.65 5.28 7.80
N GLU A 24 5.66 5.10 9.11
CA GLU A 24 4.46 5.13 9.95
C GLU A 24 3.66 6.43 9.77
N GLY A 25 4.34 7.57 9.73
CA GLY A 25 3.70 8.87 9.48
C GLY A 25 2.99 9.01 8.13
N LEU A 26 3.20 8.08 7.18
CA LEU A 26 2.47 8.04 5.91
C LEU A 26 1.08 7.40 6.04
N PHE A 27 0.88 6.52 7.02
CA PHE A 27 -0.34 5.74 7.22
C PHE A 27 -1.21 6.37 8.31
N ARG A 28 -1.93 7.45 7.95
CA ARG A 28 -2.75 8.22 8.90
C ARG A 28 -3.99 7.48 9.38
N MET A 29 -4.44 6.47 8.63
CA MET A 29 -5.56 5.62 9.00
C MET A 29 -5.17 4.47 9.95
N ALA A 30 -3.89 4.31 10.29
CA ALA A 30 -3.49 3.32 11.28
C ALA A 30 -4.06 3.69 12.65
N ALA A 31 -4.80 2.77 13.28
CA ALA A 31 -5.38 3.01 14.59
C ALA A 31 -4.35 2.81 15.70
N VAL A 32 -4.54 3.53 16.81
CA VAL A 32 -3.77 3.31 18.05
C VAL A 32 -4.00 1.86 18.52
N GLY A 33 -2.92 1.16 18.85
CA GLY A 33 -2.96 -0.25 19.27
C GLY A 33 -2.78 -1.27 18.14
N TRP A 34 -2.69 -0.84 16.88
CA TRP A 34 -2.30 -1.74 15.79
C TRP A 34 -0.81 -2.05 15.83
N THR A 35 -0.48 -3.32 15.61
CA THR A 35 0.89 -3.79 15.44
C THR A 35 1.38 -3.43 14.03
N PRO A 36 2.46 -2.64 13.89
CA PRO A 36 3.03 -2.33 12.58
C PRO A 36 3.70 -3.57 11.96
N PRO A 37 3.73 -3.67 10.62
CA PRO A 37 4.46 -4.76 9.97
C PRO A 37 5.97 -4.58 10.08
N ALA A 38 6.72 -5.66 9.85
CA ALA A 38 8.17 -5.59 9.71
C ALA A 38 8.62 -4.91 8.39
N THR A 39 7.78 -4.97 7.35
CA THR A 39 8.12 -4.45 6.02
C THR A 39 6.93 -3.81 5.33
N VAL A 40 7.22 -2.90 4.39
CA VAL A 40 6.23 -2.25 3.52
C VAL A 40 6.57 -2.50 2.07
N ARG A 41 5.54 -2.73 1.26
CA ARG A 41 5.68 -2.84 -0.18
C ARG A 41 5.48 -1.47 -0.82
N VAL A 42 6.42 -1.07 -1.66
CA VAL A 42 6.38 0.18 -2.42
C VAL A 42 6.34 -0.14 -3.90
N SER A 43 5.26 0.25 -4.57
CA SER A 43 5.13 0.13 -6.01
C SER A 43 5.16 1.51 -6.67
N GLN A 44 6.20 1.79 -7.43
CA GLN A 44 6.43 3.06 -8.10
C GLN A 44 6.17 2.92 -9.61
N GLY A 45 5.33 3.81 -10.14
CA GLY A 45 5.17 4.08 -11.57
C GLY A 45 5.66 5.49 -11.91
N GLY A 46 5.57 5.88 -13.19
CA GLY A 46 6.13 7.16 -13.67
C GLY A 46 5.61 8.41 -12.95
N ALA A 47 4.33 8.45 -12.58
CA ALA A 47 3.69 9.62 -11.94
C ALA A 47 2.99 9.29 -10.61
N SER A 48 3.11 8.04 -10.13
CA SER A 48 2.41 7.58 -8.92
C SER A 48 3.26 6.61 -8.13
N MET A 49 3.16 6.64 -6.81
CA MET A 49 3.79 5.71 -5.89
C MET A 49 2.74 5.16 -4.93
N THR A 50 2.74 3.86 -4.69
CA THR A 50 1.81 3.22 -3.75
C THR A 50 2.60 2.52 -2.67
N TRP A 51 2.35 2.87 -1.41
CA TRP A 51 2.83 2.16 -0.24
C TRP A 51 1.73 1.22 0.25
N SER A 52 2.09 0.00 0.63
CA SER A 52 1.14 -1.01 1.11
C SER A 52 1.74 -1.75 2.29
N ALA A 53 1.03 -1.72 3.41
CA ALA A 53 1.45 -2.26 4.69
C ALA A 53 0.32 -3.10 5.29
N ASP A 54 0.67 -4.25 5.86
CA ASP A 54 -0.27 -5.18 6.49
C ASP A 54 -0.13 -5.05 8.01
N PHE A 55 -1.09 -4.37 8.63
CA PHE A 55 -1.18 -4.20 10.08
C PHE A 55 -1.97 -5.34 10.70
N SER A 56 -1.79 -5.54 12.00
CA SER A 56 -2.63 -6.43 12.80
C SER A 56 -3.24 -5.66 13.96
N ASP A 57 -4.52 -5.83 14.23
CA ASP A 57 -5.11 -5.29 15.45
C ASP A 57 -4.71 -6.10 16.70
N GLU A 58 -5.20 -5.69 17.87
CA GLU A 58 -4.96 -6.37 19.15
C GLU A 58 -5.47 -7.83 19.18
N LYS A 59 -6.38 -8.19 18.27
CA LYS A 59 -6.95 -9.54 18.13
C LYS A 59 -6.23 -10.35 17.07
N GLY A 60 -5.18 -9.80 16.45
CA GLY A 60 -4.43 -10.44 15.37
C GLY A 60 -5.16 -10.42 14.02
N GLN A 61 -6.24 -9.65 13.87
CA GLN A 61 -6.95 -9.51 12.61
C GLN A 61 -6.11 -8.67 11.63
N PRO A 62 -5.88 -9.15 10.39
CA PRO A 62 -5.06 -8.43 9.42
C PRO A 62 -5.84 -7.29 8.74
N PHE A 63 -5.20 -6.12 8.65
CA PHE A 63 -5.67 -4.94 7.95
C PHE A 63 -4.60 -4.46 6.97
N THR A 64 -4.92 -4.41 5.69
CA THR A 64 -4.02 -3.85 4.68
C THR A 64 -4.34 -2.38 4.48
N LEU A 65 -3.39 -1.50 4.79
CA LEU A 65 -3.47 -0.09 4.43
C LEU A 65 -2.67 0.18 3.16
N LYS A 66 -3.25 1.00 2.28
CA LYS A 66 -2.63 1.44 1.02
C LYS A 66 -2.63 2.94 0.95
N VAL A 67 -1.45 3.52 0.77
CA VAL A 67 -1.25 4.96 0.60
C VAL A 67 -0.78 5.22 -0.82
N ARG A 68 -1.56 5.96 -1.60
CA ARG A 68 -1.21 6.35 -2.97
C ARG A 68 -0.78 7.80 -2.98
N LEU A 69 0.46 8.02 -3.42
CA LEU A 69 1.01 9.33 -3.69
C LEU A 69 1.01 9.61 -5.20
N ARG A 70 0.73 10.85 -5.59
CA ARG A 70 0.91 11.34 -6.96
C ARG A 70 2.01 12.39 -6.99
N ARG A 71 2.73 12.44 -8.11
CA ARG A 71 3.75 13.46 -8.33
C ARG A 71 3.07 14.78 -8.66
N ALA A 72 3.35 15.81 -7.87
CA ALA A 72 2.98 17.20 -8.07
C ALA A 72 4.23 18.04 -8.37
N LYS A 73 4.05 19.33 -8.67
CA LYS A 73 5.17 20.26 -8.95
C LYS A 73 6.14 20.36 -7.76
N ASP A 74 5.61 20.36 -6.54
CA ASP A 74 6.39 20.56 -5.31
C ASP A 74 6.85 19.25 -4.64
N GLY A 75 6.69 18.10 -5.32
CA GLY A 75 7.04 16.79 -4.77
C GLY A 75 5.88 15.80 -4.78
N TRP A 76 5.92 14.81 -3.89
CA TRP A 76 4.87 13.79 -3.78
C TRP A 76 3.75 14.27 -2.86
N LYS A 77 2.50 14.20 -3.33
CA LYS A 77 1.32 14.53 -2.53
C LYS A 77 0.45 13.29 -2.33
N LEU A 78 -0.13 13.17 -1.13
CA LEU A 78 -1.13 12.15 -0.83
C LEU A 78 -2.32 12.34 -1.75
N ALA A 79 -2.66 11.30 -2.50
CA ALA A 79 -3.81 11.29 -3.41
C ALA A 79 -4.96 10.45 -2.85
N GLU A 80 -4.64 9.35 -2.19
CA GLU A 80 -5.63 8.41 -1.68
C GLU A 80 -5.01 7.59 -0.54
N GLU A 81 -5.82 7.28 0.47
CA GLU A 81 -5.51 6.33 1.53
C GLU A 81 -6.67 5.36 1.65
N THR A 82 -6.37 4.06 1.61
CA THR A 82 -7.39 3.00 1.56
C THR A 82 -7.11 1.98 2.64
N LEU A 83 -8.13 1.69 3.45
CA LEU A 83 -8.15 0.57 4.38
C LEU A 83 -8.87 -0.63 3.75
N GLN A 84 -8.20 -1.78 3.73
CA GLN A 84 -8.76 -3.04 3.29
C GLN A 84 -8.70 -4.04 4.43
N THR A 85 -9.84 -4.62 4.80
CA THR A 85 -9.92 -5.74 5.73
C THR A 85 -10.46 -6.96 4.99
N ARG A 86 -9.98 -8.14 5.36
CA ARG A 86 -10.52 -9.41 4.84
C ARG A 86 -11.31 -10.09 5.95
N LEU A 87 -12.64 -10.01 5.85
CA LEU A 87 -13.54 -10.80 6.69
C LEU A 87 -13.56 -12.24 6.18
N ILE A 88 -13.02 -13.17 6.96
CA ILE A 88 -13.18 -14.61 6.73
C ILE A 88 -14.32 -15.08 7.62
N TYR A 89 -15.53 -15.14 7.07
CA TYR A 89 -16.69 -15.68 7.77
C TYR A 89 -16.73 -17.20 7.56
N ARG A 90 -16.58 -17.98 8.64
CA ARG A 90 -16.93 -19.40 8.64
C ARG A 90 -18.37 -19.51 9.13
N ALA A 91 -19.31 -19.62 8.20
CA ALA A 91 -20.67 -19.99 8.55
C ALA A 91 -20.63 -21.43 9.09
N GLY A 92 -20.81 -21.60 10.40
CA GLY A 92 -21.16 -22.89 10.94
C GLY A 92 -22.54 -23.25 10.41
N ALA A 93 -22.63 -24.31 9.61
CA ALA A 93 -23.91 -24.97 9.37
C ALA A 93 -24.35 -25.53 10.73
N SER A 94 -25.24 -24.82 11.41
CA SER A 94 -25.97 -25.36 12.54
C SER A 94 -26.78 -26.56 12.01
N ALA A 95 -26.55 -27.71 12.65
CA ALA A 95 -27.21 -28.99 12.38
C ALA A 95 -28.73 -28.91 12.58
#